data_AF-A0A2M8KMG7-F1
#
_entry.id   AF-A0A2M8KMG7-F1
#
_cell.length_a   1.000
_cell.length_b   1.000
_cell.length_c   1.000
_cell.angle_alpha   90.00
_cell.angle_beta   90.00
_cell.angle_gamma   90.00
#
_symmetry.space_group_name_H-M   'P 1'
#
loop_
_entity.id
_entity.type
_entity.pdbx_description
1 polymer ?
#
loop_
_entity_poly.entity_id
_entity_poly.type
_entity_poly.pdbx_seq_one_letter_code
_entity_poly.pdbx_strand_id
1 'polypeptide(L)'
;MILPKREDVFHKVQLYRLLTGLIDSNLLSRSIYFKGGTAASMMGFLDRFSVDLDFDLKKDVSIKKINKERTGKTARLYLEELIDFITKKVTERMITEGLSFLLPADSFNKVRKILKKETLMLLQDEIIKLQKN
;
A
#
# COMPACT_ATOMS: atom_id res chain seq x y z
N MET A 1 -21.23 4.76 -21.15
CA MET A 1 -21.25 4.11 -19.83
C MET A 1 -20.72 2.69 -19.94
N ILE A 2 -19.49 2.47 -19.47
CA ILE A 2 -18.95 1.11 -19.31
C ILE A 2 -19.56 0.55 -18.03
N LEU A 3 -20.45 -0.43 -18.17
CA LEU A 3 -21.08 -1.07 -17.02
C LEU A 3 -20.04 -1.93 -16.27
N PRO A 4 -19.94 -1.81 -14.93
CA PRO A 4 -19.07 -2.67 -14.15
C PRO A 4 -19.48 -4.13 -14.32
N LYS A 5 -18.49 -5.01 -14.50
CA LYS A 5 -18.71 -6.46 -14.55
C LYS A 5 -19.07 -6.97 -13.15
N ARG A 6 -19.62 -8.19 -13.05
CA ARG A 6 -19.90 -8.82 -11.75
C ARG A 6 -18.63 -8.92 -10.87
N GLU A 7 -17.48 -9.14 -11.51
CA GLU A 7 -16.18 -9.17 -10.84
C GLU A 7 -15.82 -7.82 -10.16
N ASP A 8 -16.20 -6.69 -10.76
CA ASP A 8 -15.89 -5.35 -10.27
C ASP A 8 -16.69 -4.97 -9.01
N VAL A 9 -17.80 -5.67 -8.74
CA VAL A 9 -18.66 -5.41 -7.57
C VAL A 9 -17.89 -5.62 -6.28
N PHE A 10 -17.10 -6.70 -6.18
CA PHE A 10 -16.31 -6.98 -4.99
C PHE A 10 -15.26 -5.90 -4.76
N HIS A 11 -14.56 -5.49 -5.82
CA HIS A 11 -13.57 -4.41 -5.75
C HIS A 11 -14.22 -3.11 -5.27
N LYS A 12 -15.35 -2.72 -5.87
CA LYS A 12 -16.10 -1.51 -5.52
C LYS A 12 -16.56 -1.52 -4.06
N VAL A 13 -17.03 -2.66 -3.55
CA VAL A 13 -17.40 -2.80 -2.13
C VAL A 13 -16.20 -2.58 -1.21
N GLN A 14 -15.03 -3.14 -1.55
CA GLN A 14 -13.82 -2.92 -0.75
C GLN A 14 -13.35 -1.46 -0.80
N LEU A 15 -13.42 -0.81 -1.96
CA LEU A 15 -13.11 0.61 -2.10
C LEU A 15 -14.01 1.46 -1.19
N TYR A 16 -15.32 1.22 -1.18
CA TYR A 16 -16.24 1.97 -0.32
C TYR A 16 -16.03 1.70 1.16
N ARG A 17 -15.74 0.45 1.55
CA ARG A 17 -15.40 0.12 2.94
C ARG A 17 -14.14 0.86 3.39
N LEU A 18 -13.11 0.89 2.54
CA LEU A 18 -11.88 1.61 2.83
C LEU A 18 -12.13 3.11 2.96
N LEU A 19 -12.84 3.72 2.00
CA LEU A 19 -13.21 5.14 2.05
C LEU A 19 -14.03 5.49 3.30
N THR A 20 -14.97 4.63 3.69
CA THR A 20 -15.76 4.80 4.92
C THR A 20 -14.84 4.77 6.14
N GLY A 21 -13.95 3.77 6.25
CA GLY A 21 -12.99 3.69 7.35
C GLY A 21 -12.00 4.86 7.41
N LEU A 22 -11.68 5.49 6.26
CA LEU A 22 -10.87 6.71 6.22
C LEU A 22 -11.65 7.93 6.75
N ILE A 23 -12.95 8.03 6.43
CA ILE A 23 -13.83 9.10 6.89
C ILE A 23 -14.11 8.98 8.40
N ASP A 24 -14.26 7.75 8.91
CA ASP A 24 -14.49 7.50 10.34
C ASP A 24 -13.30 7.89 11.24
N SER A 25 -12.10 8.05 10.66
CA SER A 25 -10.94 8.55 11.39
C SER A 25 -10.97 10.09 11.47
N ASN A 26 -11.04 10.60 12.71
CA ASN A 26 -11.06 12.05 12.98
C ASN A 26 -9.82 12.80 12.46
N LEU A 27 -8.64 12.17 12.48
CA LEU A 27 -7.44 12.77 11.91
C LEU A 27 -7.44 12.68 10.38
N LEU A 28 -7.66 11.49 9.81
CA LEU A 28 -7.55 11.28 8.35
C LEU A 28 -8.58 12.11 7.59
N SER A 29 -9.85 12.07 7.98
CA SER A 29 -10.93 12.83 7.33
C SER A 29 -10.65 14.34 7.20
N ARG A 30 -9.82 14.90 8.10
CA ARG A 30 -9.42 16.33 8.10
C ARG A 30 -8.05 16.59 7.46
N SER A 31 -7.34 15.52 7.09
CA SER A 31 -5.94 15.56 6.69
C SER A 31 -5.69 15.16 5.25
N ILE A 32 -6.58 14.39 4.62
CA ILE A 32 -6.44 13.93 3.23
C ILE A 32 -7.57 14.45 2.35
N TYR A 33 -7.25 14.73 1.09
CA TYR A 33 -8.19 15.15 0.06
C TYR A 33 -8.31 14.04 -0.99
N PHE A 34 -9.49 13.45 -1.10
CA PHE A 34 -9.76 12.42 -2.10
C PHE A 34 -9.82 13.04 -3.50
N LYS A 35 -9.05 12.49 -4.43
CA LYS A 35 -8.90 13.02 -5.80
C LYS A 35 -8.86 11.90 -6.85
N GLY A 36 -8.52 12.28 -8.07
CA GLY A 36 -8.25 11.35 -9.16
C GLY A 36 -9.51 10.88 -9.89
N GLY A 37 -9.33 9.88 -10.75
CA GLY A 37 -10.40 9.34 -11.60
C GLY A 37 -11.54 8.72 -10.83
N THR A 38 -11.26 8.08 -9.68
CA THR A 38 -12.30 7.45 -8.86
C THR A 38 -13.16 8.48 -8.14
N ALA A 39 -12.57 9.57 -7.63
CA ALA A 39 -13.36 10.68 -7.07
C ALA A 39 -14.28 11.30 -8.14
N ALA A 40 -13.74 11.57 -9.34
CA ALA A 40 -14.51 12.12 -10.45
C ALA A 40 -15.62 11.16 -10.94
N SER A 41 -15.35 9.86 -11.02
CA SER A 41 -16.35 8.82 -11.34
C SER A 41 -17.46 8.76 -10.28
N MET A 42 -17.11 8.81 -8.99
CA MET A 42 -18.08 8.81 -7.89
C MET A 42 -18.97 10.05 -7.86
N MET A 43 -18.47 11.20 -8.31
CA MET A 43 -19.24 12.44 -8.44
C MET A 43 -20.06 12.52 -9.74
N GLY A 44 -19.98 11.51 -10.61
CA GLY A 44 -20.71 11.47 -11.88
C GLY A 44 -20.06 12.28 -13.01
N PHE A 45 -18.83 12.78 -12.83
CA PHE A 45 -18.10 13.48 -13.90
C PHE A 45 -17.54 12.52 -14.96
N LEU A 46 -17.38 11.23 -14.62
CA LEU A 46 -16.89 10.20 -15.53
C LEU A 46 -17.89 9.04 -15.60
N ASP A 47 -18.18 8.57 -16.81
CA ASP A 47 -19.12 7.48 -17.08
C ASP A 47 -18.44 6.09 -17.16
N ARG A 48 -17.21 6.00 -16.66
CA ARG A 48 -16.41 4.78 -16.58
C ARG A 48 -16.16 4.36 -15.13
N PHE A 49 -15.96 3.07 -14.94
CA PHE A 49 -15.48 2.53 -13.68
C PHE A 49 -13.98 2.86 -13.49
N SER A 50 -13.61 3.17 -12.26
CA SER A 50 -12.25 3.51 -11.85
C SER A 50 -11.95 2.79 -10.54
N VAL A 51 -10.75 2.24 -10.42
CA VAL A 51 -10.40 1.22 -9.41
C VAL A 51 -9.38 1.69 -8.38
N ASP A 52 -8.71 2.82 -8.62
CA ASP A 52 -7.61 3.32 -7.80
C ASP A 52 -8.08 4.43 -6.84
N LEU A 53 -7.50 4.54 -5.65
CA LEU A 53 -7.78 5.66 -4.75
C LEU A 53 -6.58 6.60 -4.66
N ASP A 54 -6.76 7.82 -5.13
CA ASP A 54 -5.75 8.86 -5.06
C ASP A 54 -6.09 9.88 -3.97
N PHE A 55 -5.09 10.26 -3.18
CA PHE A 55 -5.25 11.27 -2.14
C PHE A 55 -4.11 12.29 -2.18
N ASP A 56 -4.44 13.55 -1.90
CA ASP A 56 -3.46 14.56 -1.51
C ASP A 56 -3.46 14.75 0.00
N LEU A 57 -2.27 14.94 0.57
CA LEU A 57 -2.13 15.29 1.97
C LEU A 57 -2.25 16.81 2.15
N LYS A 58 -2.98 17.24 3.18
CA LYS A 58 -3.02 18.65 3.58
C LYS A 58 -1.62 19.11 4.02
N LYS A 59 -1.22 20.29 3.53
CA LYS A 59 0.16 20.83 3.65
C LYS A 59 0.75 20.78 5.07
N ASP A 60 -0.05 21.08 6.08
CA ASP A 60 0.43 21.18 7.47
C ASP A 60 0.31 19.88 8.28
N VAL A 61 -0.04 18.77 7.62
CA VAL A 61 -0.21 17.50 8.30
C VAL A 61 1.07 16.67 8.23
N SER A 62 1.56 16.28 9.40
CA SER A 62 2.71 15.38 9.50
C SER A 62 2.28 13.93 9.24
N ILE A 63 2.85 13.31 8.21
CA ILE A 63 2.71 11.86 7.93
C ILE A 63 3.11 11.03 9.16
N LYS A 64 4.14 11.45 9.90
CA LYS A 64 4.59 10.75 11.12
C LYS A 64 3.48 10.68 12.17
N LYS A 65 2.69 11.77 12.32
CA LYS A 65 1.56 11.82 13.25
C LYS A 65 0.44 10.88 12.81
N ILE A 66 0.10 10.90 11.52
CA ILE A 66 -0.90 9.98 10.94
C ILE A 66 -0.51 8.53 11.17
N ASN A 67 0.72 8.16 10.84
CA ASN A 67 1.20 6.79 10.97
C ASN A 67 1.14 6.32 12.42
N LYS A 68 1.57 7.15 13.38
CA LYS A 68 1.51 6.82 14.81
C LYS A 68 0.08 6.65 15.30
N GLU A 69 -0.86 7.51 14.92
CA GLU A 69 -2.26 7.37 15.31
C GLU A 69 -2.89 6.09 14.74
N ARG A 70 -2.63 5.79 13.46
CA ARG A 70 -3.29 4.67 12.76
C ARG A 70 -2.73 3.32 13.15
N THR A 71 -1.42 3.24 13.36
CA THR A 71 -0.75 1.95 13.60
C THR A 71 -0.43 1.74 15.08
N GLY A 72 -0.44 2.80 15.90
CA GLY A 72 0.09 2.79 17.25
C GLY A 72 1.62 2.64 17.31
N LYS A 73 2.30 2.63 16.15
CA LYS A 73 3.71 2.26 16.02
C LYS A 73 4.55 3.44 15.57
N THR A 74 5.81 3.44 15.99
CA THR A 74 6.82 4.30 15.39
C THR A 74 7.23 3.71 14.04
N ALA A 75 7.81 4.54 13.16
CA ALA A 75 8.35 4.06 11.88
C ALA A 75 9.33 2.90 12.10
N ARG A 76 10.20 3.02 13.11
CA ARG A 76 11.15 1.98 13.50
C ARG A 76 10.44 0.67 13.89
N LEU A 77 9.50 0.70 14.82
CA LEU A 77 8.80 -0.50 15.27
C LEU A 77 8.05 -1.18 14.12
N TYR A 78 7.45 -0.40 13.22
CA TYR A 78 6.80 -0.94 12.03
C TYR A 78 7.80 -1.65 11.11
N LEU A 79 8.98 -1.07 10.87
CA LEU A 79 10.02 -1.70 10.04
C LEU A 79 10.56 -2.98 10.70
N GLU A 80 10.72 -3.01 12.03
CA GLU A 80 11.13 -4.20 12.78
C GLU A 80 10.11 -5.33 12.62
N GLU A 81 8.82 -5.05 12.77
CA GLU A 81 7.76 -6.03 12.52
C GLU A 81 7.66 -6.46 11.05
N LEU A 82 7.90 -5.55 10.10
CA LEU A 82 7.89 -5.87 8.68
C LEU A 82 9.04 -6.82 8.33
N ILE A 83 10.24 -6.59 8.89
CA ILE A 83 11.38 -7.50 8.78
C ILE A 83 11.00 -8.87 9.35
N ASP A 84 10.37 -8.91 10.53
CA ASP A 84 9.93 -10.16 11.16
C ASP A 84 8.90 -10.91 10.29
N PHE A 85 7.92 -10.19 9.75
CA PHE A 85 6.92 -10.73 8.82
C PHE A 85 7.59 -11.31 7.56
N ILE A 86 8.46 -10.55 6.90
CA ILE A 86 9.15 -11.02 5.68
C ILE A 86 10.00 -12.24 6.00
N THR A 87 10.72 -12.21 7.12
CA THR A 87 11.59 -13.33 7.52
C THR A 87 10.78 -14.59 7.76
N LYS A 88 9.69 -14.51 8.54
CA LYS A 88 8.89 -15.65 8.99
C LYS A 88 7.84 -16.13 7.99
N LYS A 89 7.27 -15.24 7.17
CA LYS A 89 6.08 -15.53 6.35
C LYS A 89 6.33 -15.52 4.86
N VAL A 90 7.30 -14.75 4.36
CA VAL A 90 7.60 -14.73 2.91
C VAL A 90 8.51 -15.89 2.57
N THR A 91 7.98 -16.90 1.88
CA THR A 91 8.70 -18.12 1.51
C THR A 91 9.21 -18.05 0.06
N GLU A 92 10.21 -18.88 -0.27
CA GLU A 92 10.69 -19.04 -1.66
C GLU A 92 9.57 -19.46 -2.62
N ARG A 93 8.61 -20.25 -2.13
CA ARG A 93 7.42 -20.64 -2.88
C ARG A 93 6.59 -19.43 -3.25
N MET A 94 6.29 -18.54 -2.29
CA MET A 94 5.52 -17.33 -2.56
C MET A 94 6.23 -16.39 -3.54
N ILE A 95 7.55 -16.24 -3.42
CA ILE A 95 8.35 -15.44 -4.37
C ILE A 95 8.30 -16.07 -5.77
N THR A 96 8.41 -17.39 -5.84
CA THR A 96 8.36 -18.13 -7.11
C THR A 96 7.01 -17.97 -7.79
N GLU A 97 5.93 -18.30 -7.09
CA GLU A 97 4.56 -18.20 -7.62
C GLU A 97 4.20 -16.76 -8.01
N GLY A 98 4.68 -15.77 -7.26
CA GLY A 98 4.42 -14.35 -7.54
C GLY A 98 5.22 -13.78 -8.72
N LEU A 99 6.44 -14.26 -8.97
CA LEU A 99 7.33 -13.66 -9.98
C LEU A 99 7.45 -14.49 -11.27
N SER A 100 7.20 -15.81 -11.24
CA SER A 100 7.45 -16.68 -12.39
C SER A 100 6.64 -16.29 -13.63
N PHE A 101 5.46 -15.71 -13.44
CA PHE A 101 4.60 -15.24 -14.52
C PHE A 101 4.90 -13.80 -14.98
N LEU A 102 5.68 -13.06 -14.20
CA LEU A 102 5.96 -11.64 -14.46
C LEU A 102 7.30 -11.43 -15.19
N LEU A 103 8.22 -12.40 -15.12
CA LEU A 103 9.59 -12.25 -15.60
C LEU A 103 10.02 -13.43 -16.49
N PRO A 104 10.82 -13.19 -17.55
CA PRO A 104 11.51 -14.27 -18.27
C PRO A 104 12.40 -15.11 -17.36
N ALA A 105 12.63 -16.37 -17.71
CA ALA A 105 13.30 -17.36 -16.85
C ALA A 105 14.67 -16.88 -16.33
N ASP A 106 15.49 -16.26 -17.17
CA ASP A 106 16.82 -15.77 -16.77
C ASP A 106 16.75 -14.65 -15.75
N SER A 107 15.85 -13.68 -15.96
CA SER A 107 15.61 -12.56 -15.03
C SER A 107 15.00 -13.06 -13.72
N PHE A 108 14.02 -13.96 -13.81
CA PHE A 108 13.41 -14.60 -12.64
C PHE A 108 14.45 -15.33 -11.78
N ASN A 109 15.33 -16.12 -12.40
CA ASN A 109 16.37 -16.87 -11.70
C ASN A 109 17.40 -15.98 -10.99
N LYS A 110 17.68 -14.78 -11.53
CA LYS A 110 18.55 -13.79 -10.89
C LYS A 110 17.82 -13.09 -9.74
N VAL A 111 16.64 -12.53 -10.00
CA VAL A 111 15.88 -11.71 -9.04
C VAL A 111 15.47 -12.53 -7.82
N ARG A 112 14.93 -13.75 -8.00
CA ARG A 112 14.44 -14.56 -6.87
C ARG A 112 15.51 -14.85 -5.82
N LYS A 113 16.79 -14.94 -6.24
CA LYS A 113 17.93 -15.24 -5.35
C LYS A 113 18.31 -14.06 -4.46
N ILE A 114 18.06 -12.83 -4.90
CA ILE A 114 18.53 -11.62 -4.24
C ILE A 114 17.40 -10.84 -3.57
N LEU A 115 16.17 -10.91 -4.11
CA LEU A 115 15.06 -10.03 -3.74
C LEU A 115 14.79 -9.99 -2.23
N LYS A 116 14.61 -11.15 -1.60
CA LYS A 116 14.33 -11.21 -0.15
C LYS A 116 15.49 -10.65 0.66
N LYS A 117 16.72 -11.05 0.33
CA LYS A 117 17.93 -10.63 1.05
C LYS A 117 18.15 -9.12 0.93
N GLU A 118 18.09 -8.58 -0.28
CA GLU A 118 18.28 -7.15 -0.53
C GLU A 118 17.17 -6.31 0.10
N THR A 119 15.92 -6.77 0.02
CA THR A 119 14.80 -6.09 0.70
C THR A 119 15.04 -6.02 2.21
N LEU A 120 15.43 -7.13 2.84
CA LEU A 120 15.74 -7.15 4.28
C LEU A 120 16.91 -6.22 4.63
N MET A 121 17.96 -6.19 3.80
CA MET A 121 19.11 -5.31 3.98
C MET A 121 18.71 -3.84 3.90
N LEU A 122 17.92 -3.45 2.89
CA LEU A 122 17.43 -2.07 2.75
C LEU A 122 16.57 -1.63 3.93
N LEU A 123 15.72 -2.53 4.45
CA LEU A 123 14.90 -2.25 5.64
C LEU A 123 15.75 -2.09 6.89
N GLN A 124 16.79 -2.90 7.05
CA GLN A 124 17.75 -2.80 8.17
C GLN A 124 18.52 -1.48 8.11
N ASP A 125 19.00 -1.09 6.93
CA ASP A 125 19.70 0.19 6.73
C ASP A 125 18.81 1.38 7.09
N GLU A 126 17.53 1.32 6.76
CA GLU A 126 16.58 2.37 7.11
C GLU A 126 16.35 2.47 8.63
N ILE A 127 16.28 1.33 9.33
CA ILE A 127 16.23 1.32 10.80
C ILE A 127 17.48 2.00 11.39
N ILE A 128 18.66 1.71 10.86
CA ILE A 128 19.92 2.32 11.33
C ILE A 128 19.90 3.83 11.13
N LYS A 129 19.41 4.33 9.99
CA LYS A 129 19.26 5.78 9.77
C LYS A 129 18.30 6.43 10.76
N LEU A 130 17.22 5.75 11.11
CA LEU A 130 16.26 6.23 12.10
C LEU A 130 16.81 6.25 13.54
N GLN A 131 17.90 5.55 13.84
CA GLN A 131 18.57 5.59 15.15
C GLN A 131 19.57 6.75 15.28
N LYS A 132 20.06 7.28 14.16
CA LYS A 132 21.07 8.36 14.12
C LYS A 132 20.46 9.77 14.13
N ASN A 133 19.15 9.88 13.98
CA ASN A 133 18.37 11.11 13.97
C ASN A 133 17.46 11.18 15.20
#